data_AF-A0A9X8CFH0-F1
#
_entry.id   AF-A0A9X8CFH0-F1
#
_cell.length_a   1.000
_cell.length_b   1.000
_cell.length_c   1.000
_cell.angle_alpha   90.00
_cell.angle_beta   90.00
_cell.angle_gamma   90.00
#
_symmetry.space_group_name_H-M   'P 1'
#
loop_
_entity.id
_entity.type
_entity.pdbx_description
1 polymer ?
#
loop_
_entity_poly.entity_id
_entity_poly.type
_entity_poly.pdbx_seq_one_letter_code
_entity_poly.pdbx_strand_id
1 'polypeptide(L)' 'PYLIVDLKLCNRTQTPEVEEFVNAFDIFYFELKQVLFHKNDDLDSLYNRLNTMSEVYQKVNNSFDLI' A
#
# COMPACT_ATOMS: atom_id res chain seq x y z
N PRO A 1 -1.95 6.89 12.54
CA PRO A 1 -0.74 6.22 13.10
C PRO A 1 -1.00 4.83 13.67
N TYR A 2 -2.15 4.59 14.33
CA TYR A 2 -2.45 3.29 14.96
C TYR A 2 -2.77 2.16 13.98
N LEU A 3 -3.55 2.42 12.90
CA LEU A 3 -3.90 1.41 11.88
C LEU A 3 -2.72 0.71 11.20
N ILE A 4 -1.62 1.41 10.96
CA ILE A 4 -0.41 0.86 10.31
C ILE A 4 0.41 0.02 11.30
N VAL A 5 0.40 0.38 12.58
CA VAL A 5 1.09 -0.36 13.64
C VAL A 5 0.37 -1.68 13.92
N ASP A 6 -0.97 -1.69 13.89
CA ASP A 6 -1.78 -2.91 14.02
C ASP A 6 -1.58 -3.89 12.84
N LEU A 7 -1.44 -3.39 11.61
CA LEU A 7 -1.09 -4.22 10.44
C LEU A 7 0.30 -4.87 10.57
N LYS A 8 1.29 -4.15 11.11
CA LYS A 8 2.65 -4.67 11.37
C LYS A 8 2.72 -5.70 12.51
N LEU A 9 1.77 -5.71 13.43
CA LEU A 9 1.67 -6.71 14.50
C LEU A 9 1.13 -8.08 14.00
N CYS A 10 0.56 -8.14 12.79
CA CYS A 10 0.12 -9.37 12.12
C CYS A 10 1.25 -10.16 11.42
N ASN A 11 2.52 -9.80 11.61
CA ASN A 11 3.70 -10.43 10.99
C ASN A 11 3.91 -11.94 11.28
N ARG A 12 3.02 -12.61 12.04
CA ARG A 12 3.07 -14.06 12.24
C ARG A 12 2.07 -14.86 11.39
N THR A 13 1.21 -14.20 10.61
CA THR A 13 0.13 -14.87 9.85
C THR A 13 -0.16 -14.28 8.47
N GLN A 14 0.60 -13.27 8.00
CA GLN A 14 0.38 -12.69 6.67
C GLN A 14 1.08 -13.53 5.59
N THR A 15 0.36 -13.80 4.50
CA THR A 15 0.94 -14.40 3.31
C THR A 15 1.78 -13.36 2.55
N PRO A 16 2.74 -13.79 1.71
CA PRO A 16 3.61 -12.87 0.96
C PRO A 16 2.84 -11.81 0.15
N GLU A 17 1.67 -12.16 -0.38
CA GLU A 17 0.83 -11.27 -1.18
C GLU A 17 0.19 -10.17 -0.33
N VAL A 18 -0.22 -10.50 0.90
CA VAL A 18 -0.77 -9.52 1.85
C VAL A 18 0.33 -8.59 2.33
N GLU A 19 1.54 -9.11 2.59
CA GLU A 19 2.69 -8.29 2.96
C GLU A 19 3.09 -7.33 1.83
N GLU A 20 3.12 -7.81 0.58
CA GLU A 20 3.38 -6.99 -0.61
C GLU A 20 2.35 -5.84 -0.72
N PHE A 21 1.07 -6.13 -0.49
CA PHE A 21 0.01 -5.13 -0.55
C PHE A 21 0.14 -4.07 0.54
N VAL A 22 0.38 -4.49 1.79
CA VAL A 22 0.55 -3.57 2.92
C VAL A 22 1.75 -2.65 2.71
N ASN A 23 2.87 -3.19 2.21
CA ASN A 23 4.05 -2.40 1.87
C ASN A 23 3.76 -1.39 0.75
N ALA A 24 3.06 -1.80 -0.31
CA ALA A 24 2.67 -0.90 -1.40
C ALA A 24 1.76 0.23 -0.91
N PHE A 25 0.80 -0.08 -0.03
CA PHE A 25 -0.08 0.90 0.60
C PHE A 25 0.69 1.90 1.47
N ASP A 26 1.62 1.44 2.31
CA ASP A 26 2.43 2.31 3.17
C ASP A 26 3.24 3.33 2.37
N ILE A 27 3.83 2.89 1.25
CA ILE A 27 4.61 3.76 0.35
C ILE A 27 3.69 4.79 -0.34
N PHE A 28 2.57 4.34 -0.91
CA PHE A 28 1.59 5.24 -1.52
C PHE A 28 1.09 6.30 -0.53
N TYR A 29 0.72 5.88 0.68
CA TYR A 29 0.20 6.77 1.72
C TYR A 29 1.25 7.79 2.20
N PHE A 30 2.53 7.40 2.23
CA PHE A 30 3.63 8.32 2.52
C PHE A 30 3.80 9.38 1.42
N GLU A 31 3.82 8.97 0.14
CA GLU A 31 3.95 9.91 -0.98
C GLU A 31 2.74 10.86 -1.06
N LEU A 32 1.52 10.36 -0.82
CA LEU A 32 0.32 11.20 -0.74
C LEU A 32 0.46 12.31 0.30
N LYS A 33 1.00 11.99 1.48
CA LYS A 33 1.26 13.00 2.52
C LYS A 33 2.28 14.04 2.07
N GLN A 34 3.30 13.64 1.32
CA GLN A 34 4.32 14.57 0.82
C GLN A 34 3.70 15.60 -0.13
N VAL A 35 2.83 15.14 -1.03
CA VAL A 35 2.06 16.01 -1.93
C VAL A 35 1.15 16.95 -1.14
N LEU A 36 0.39 16.43 -0.18
CA LEU A 36 -0.59 17.22 0.57
C LEU A 36 0.03 18.25 1.54
N PHE A 37 1.17 17.94 2.16
CA PHE A 37 1.70 18.73 3.28
C PHE A 37 3.05 19.41 3.01
N HIS A 38 3.83 18.97 2.02
CA HIS A 38 5.22 19.42 1.84
C HIS A 38 5.51 20.11 0.49
N LYS A 39 4.48 20.52 -0.28
CA LYS A 39 4.63 21.15 -1.62
C LYS A 39 5.48 20.31 -2.59
N ASN A 40 5.46 18.99 -2.43
CA ASN A 40 6.11 18.10 -3.36
C ASN A 40 5.12 17.81 -4.49
N ASP A 41 5.31 18.42 -5.65
CA ASP A 41 4.35 18.39 -6.76
C ASP A 41 4.54 17.17 -7.68
N ASP A 42 5.29 16.16 -7.23
CA ASP A 42 5.57 14.92 -7.98
C ASP A 42 4.34 13.98 -7.98
N LEU A 43 3.31 14.43 -8.69
CA LEU A 43 2.07 13.70 -8.90
C LEU A 43 2.26 12.46 -9.78
N ASP A 44 3.29 12.45 -10.63
CA ASP A 44 3.64 11.32 -11.48
C ASP A 44 4.15 10.14 -10.62
N SER A 45 5.02 10.41 -9.63
CA SER A 45 5.42 9.39 -8.65
C SER A 45 4.21 8.84 -7.89
N LEU A 46 3.34 9.72 -7.40
CA LEU A 46 2.13 9.32 -6.67
C LEU A 46 1.21 8.43 -7.52
N TYR A 47 1.03 8.79 -8.80
CA TYR A 47 0.22 8.01 -9.73
C TYR A 47 0.82 6.61 -9.99
N ASN A 48 2.14 6.54 -10.15
CA ASN A 48 2.83 5.25 -10.28
C ASN A 48 2.63 4.37 -9.03
N ARG A 49 2.70 4.94 -7.82
CA ARG A 49 2.42 4.20 -6.57
C ARG A 49 0.98 3.72 -6.47
N LEU A 50 0.03 4.53 -6.92
CA LEU A 50 -1.38 4.14 -6.97
C LEU A 50 -1.58 2.92 -7.88
N ASN A 51 -0.95 2.92 -9.06
CA ASN A 51 -1.01 1.79 -9.99
C ASN A 51 -0.39 0.52 -9.38
N THR A 52 0.79 0.62 -8.78
CA THR A 52 1.40 -0.51 -8.07
C THR A 52 0.48 -1.05 -6.98
N MET A 53 -0.12 -0.19 -6.15
CA MET A 53 -1.06 -0.62 -5.11
C MET A 53 -2.28 -1.34 -5.71
N SER A 54 -2.79 -0.88 -6.85
CA SER A 54 -3.89 -1.52 -7.58
C SER A 54 -3.50 -2.90 -8.10
N GLU A 55 -2.31 -3.06 -8.68
CA GLU A 55 -1.79 -4.34 -9.16
C GLU A 55 -1.65 -5.35 -8.02
N VAL A 56 -1.06 -4.93 -6.90
CA VAL A 56 -0.87 -5.86 -5.76
C VAL A 56 -2.21 -6.21 -5.10
N TYR A 57 -3.17 -5.28 -5.06
CA TYR A 57 -4.55 -5.59 -4.62
C TYR A 57 -5.20 -6.68 -5.49
N GLN A 58 -5.04 -6.61 -6.82
CA GLN A 58 -5.54 -7.65 -7.73
C GLN A 58 -4.89 -9.01 -7.46
N LYS A 59 -3.57 -9.04 -7.18
CA LYS A 59 -2.89 -10.29 -6.79
C LYS A 59 -3.49 -10.88 -5.52
N VAL A 60 -3.73 -10.07 -4.48
CA VAL A 60 -4.36 -10.53 -3.24
C VAL A 60 -5.75 -11.08 -3.53
N ASN A 61 -6.59 -10.35 -4.27
CA ASN A 61 -7.94 -10.84 -4.60
C ASN A 61 -7.91 -12.19 -5.33
N ASN A 62 -7.00 -12.37 -6.27
CA ASN A 62 -6.84 -13.63 -7.00
C ASN A 62 -6.32 -14.77 -6.11
N SER A 63 -5.38 -14.49 -5.19
CA SER A 63 -4.80 -15.51 -4.31
C SER A 63 -5.77 -16.05 -3.26
N PHE A 64 -6.79 -15.26 -2.90
CA PHE A 64 -7.78 -15.61 -1.89
C PHE A 64 -9.19 -15.83 -2.45
N ASP A 65 -9.36 -15.78 -3.78
CA ASP A 65 -10.64 -15.96 -4.48
C ASP A 65 -11.74 -15.04 -3.91
N LEU A 66 -11.39 -13.77 -3.65
CA LEU A 66 -12.25 -12.80 -2.97
C LEU A 66 -13.25 -12.09 -3.90
N ILE A 67 -13.35 -12.50 -5.17
CA ILE A 67 -14.24 -11.93 -6.20
C ILE A 67 -15.02 -13.03 -6.91
#